data_AF-A0A0D3VE72-F1
#
_entry.id   AF-A0A0D3VE72-F1
#
_cell.length_a   1.000
_cell.length_b   1.000
_cell.length_c   1.000
_cell.angle_alpha   90.00
_cell.angle_beta   90.00
_cell.angle_gamma   90.00
#
_symmetry.space_group_name_H-M   'P 1'
#
loop_
_entity.id
_entity.type
_entity.pdbx_description
1 polymer ?
#
loop_
_entity_poly.entity_id
_entity_poly.type
_entity_poly.pdbx_seq_one_letter_code
_entity_poly.pdbx_strand_id
1 'polypeptide(L)' 'MEIREKYRILRFKKKIRFKELAKYMGCSVSQVSNFENAHSGLSYDKLVKYMQFIDEHNKEMDGEVV' A
#
# COMPACT_ATOMS: atom_id res chain seq x y z
N MET A 1 0.62 17.38 -4.14
CA MET A 1 0.15 16.12 -3.54
C MET A 1 1.37 15.35 -3.10
N GLU A 2 1.46 15.02 -1.81
CA GLU A 2 2.60 14.30 -1.24
C GLU A 2 2.67 12.85 -1.77
N ILE A 3 3.86 12.28 -1.91
CA ILE A 3 4.07 10.90 -2.45
C ILE A 3 3.21 9.89 -1.69
N ARG A 4 3.15 10.00 -0.35
CA ARG A 4 2.31 9.14 0.51
C ARG A 4 0.83 9.17 0.09
N GLU A 5 0.26 10.35 -0.14
CA GLU A 5 -1.15 10.48 -0.54
C GLU A 5 -1.41 9.86 -1.91
N LYS A 6 -0.51 10.12 -2.87
CA LYS A 6 -0.58 9.53 -4.21
C LYS A 6 -0.67 8.01 -4.13
N TYR A 7 0.24 7.37 -3.40
CA TYR A 7 0.27 5.92 -3.29
C TYR A 7 -0.87 5.35 -2.44
N ARG A 8 -1.33 6.08 -1.42
CA ARG A 8 -2.55 5.71 -0.67
C ARG A 8 -3.75 5.62 -1.61
N ILE A 9 -3.94 6.62 -2.48
CA ILE A 9 -5.02 6.63 -3.48
C ILE A 9 -4.87 5.45 -4.45
N LEU A 10 -3.66 5.19 -4.97
CA LEU A 10 -3.41 4.06 -5.86
C LEU A 10 -3.70 2.71 -5.19
N ARG A 11 -3.28 2.53 -3.93
CA ARG A 11 -3.58 1.34 -3.14
C ARG A 11 -5.08 1.09 -3.05
N PHE A 12 -5.87 2.13 -2.76
CA PHE A 12 -7.33 2.04 -2.70
C PHE A 12 -7.94 1.67 -4.05
N LYS A 13 -7.53 2.34 -5.14
CA LYS A 13 -7.98 2.03 -6.51
C LYS A 13 -7.70 0.58 -6.89
N LYS A 14 -6.54 0.07 -6.50
CA LYS A 14 -6.12 -1.32 -6.73
C LYS A 14 -6.68 -2.31 -5.70
N LYS A 15 -7.52 -1.88 -4.76
CA LYS A 15 -8.09 -2.71 -3.68
C LYS A 15 -7.03 -3.54 -2.95
N ILE A 16 -5.81 -3.00 -2.77
CA ILE A 16 -4.71 -3.66 -2.07
C ILE A 16 -4.93 -3.52 -0.57
N ARG A 17 -4.95 -4.64 0.16
CA ARG A 17 -5.16 -4.63 1.62
C ARG A 17 -3.85 -4.41 2.35
N PHE A 18 -3.91 -3.80 3.53
CA PHE A 18 -2.72 -3.60 4.37
C PHE A 18 -2.00 -4.91 4.73
N LYS A 19 -2.74 -6.02 4.89
CA LYS A 19 -2.15 -7.35 5.13
C LYS A 19 -1.20 -7.78 4.01
N GLU A 20 -1.50 -7.41 2.76
CA GLU A 20 -0.68 -7.78 1.59
C GLU A 20 0.62 -6.98 1.57
N LEU A 21 0.52 -5.66 1.79
CA LEU A 21 1.69 -4.78 1.91
C LEU A 21 2.58 -5.16 3.10
N ALA A 22 1.98 -5.39 4.26
CA ALA A 22 2.69 -5.79 5.47
C ALA A 22 3.46 -7.11 5.25
N LYS A 23 2.84 -8.09 4.60
CA LYS A 23 3.49 -9.35 4.24
C LYS A 23 4.66 -9.14 3.28
N TYR A 24 4.49 -8.34 2.23
CA TYR A 24 5.54 -8.07 1.25
C TYR A 24 6.72 -7.28 1.84
N MET A 25 6.44 -6.29 2.67
CA MET A 25 7.44 -5.43 3.30
C MET A 25 8.12 -6.07 4.51
N GLY A 26 7.59 -7.19 5.03
CA GLY A 26 8.07 -7.81 6.26
C GLY A 26 7.83 -6.93 7.49
N CYS A 27 6.66 -6.31 7.59
CA CYS A 27 6.31 -5.40 8.68
C CYS A 27 4.91 -5.70 9.24
N SER A 28 4.50 -4.98 10.30
CA SER A 28 3.15 -5.13 10.84
C SER A 28 2.12 -4.31 10.05
N VAL A 29 0.85 -4.76 10.04
CA VAL A 29 -0.27 -4.00 9.46
C VAL A 29 -0.38 -2.61 10.07
N SER A 30 -0.14 -2.50 11.38
CA SER A 30 -0.16 -1.23 12.11
C SER A 30 0.90 -0.26 11.59
N GLN A 31 2.09 -0.73 11.21
CA GLN A 31 3.12 0.12 10.62
C GLN A 31 2.69 0.70 9.27
N VAL A 32 2.02 -0.09 8.42
CA VAL A 32 1.47 0.40 7.14
C VAL A 32 0.37 1.44 7.37
N SER A 33 -0.55 1.17 8.31
CA SER A 33 -1.62 2.11 8.67
C SER A 33 -1.08 3.42 9.23
N ASN A 34 -0.12 3.35 10.15
CA ASN A 34 0.49 4.53 10.75
C ASN A 34 1.24 5.37 9.72
N PHE A 35 1.90 4.72 8.75
CA PHE A 35 2.52 5.41 7.63
C PHE A 35 1.51 6.20 6.80
N GLU A 36 0.43 5.56 6.33
CA GLU A 36 -0.58 6.23 5.50
C GLU A 36 -1.32 7.36 6.22
N ASN A 37 -1.49 7.26 7.54
CA ASN A 37 -2.16 8.28 8.37
C ASN A 37 -1.18 9.29 9.01
N ALA A 38 0.08 9.32 8.56
CA ALA A 38 1.11 10.25 9.04
C ALA A 38 1.46 10.15 10.54
N HIS A 39 1.16 9.02 11.18
CA HIS A 39 1.53 8.77 12.58
C HIS A 39 2.99 8.32 12.73
N SER A 40 3.57 7.67 11.71
CA SER A 40 4.98 7.26 11.71
C SER A 40 5.56 7.20 10.30
N GLY A 41 6.89 7.24 10.18
CA GLY A 41 7.58 6.99 8.92
C GLY A 41 7.76 5.50 8.60
N LEU A 42 8.21 5.22 7.37
CA LEU A 42 8.82 3.94 6.99
C LEU A 42 10.32 4.16 6.77
N SER A 43 11.13 3.11 6.95
CA SER A 43 12.51 3.15 6.46
C SER A 43 12.51 3.24 4.92
N TYR A 44 13.61 3.74 4.35
CA TYR A 44 13.75 3.90 2.91
C TYR A 44 13.48 2.59 2.15
N ASP A 45 14.07 1.48 2.57
CA ASP A 45 13.87 0.17 1.94
C ASP A 45 12.39 -0.27 1.94
N LYS A 46 11.66 0.03 3.02
CA LYS A 46 10.23 -0.29 3.14
C LYS A 46 9.39 0.62 2.27
N LEU A 47 9.75 1.89 2.16
CA LEU A 47 9.07 2.84 1.26
C LEU A 47 9.20 2.41 -0.20
N VAL A 48 10.40 1.98 -0.62
CA VAL A 48 10.62 1.44 -1.98
C VAL A 48 9.76 0.21 -2.22
N LYS A 49 9.77 -0.77 -1.31
CA LYS A 49 8.93 -1.97 -1.40
C LYS A 49 7.44 -1.64 -1.44
N TYR A 50 6.99 -0.68 -0.65
CA TYR A 50 5.60 -0.22 -0.63
C TYR A 50 5.18 0.34 -2.00
N MET A 51 6.02 1.18 -2.61
CA MET A 51 5.76 1.76 -3.92
C MET A 51 5.79 0.70 -5.03
N GLN A 52 6.83 -0.15 -5.05
CA GLN A 52 6.97 -1.26 -6.00
C GLN A 52 5.76 -2.19 -5.98
N PHE A 53 5.33 -2.63 -4.79
CA PHE A 53 4.18 -3.51 -4.66
C PHE A 53 2.92 -2.87 -5.26
N ILE A 54 2.67 -1.59 -5.00
CA ILE A 54 1.49 -0.90 -5.52
C ILE A 54 1.58 -0.70 -7.04
N ASP A 55 2.75 -0.33 -7.56
CA ASP A 55 2.95 -0.07 -8.98
C ASP A 55 2.80 -1.37 -9.80
N GLU A 56 3.39 -2.47 -9.33
CA GLU A 56 3.38 -3.78 -9.99
C GLU A 56 2.05 -4.55 -9.82
N HIS A 57 1.22 -4.19 -8.84
CA HIS A 57 -0.05 -4.89 -8.59
C HIS A 57 -1.05 -4.64 -9.72
N ASN A 58 -1.13 -5.55 -10.68
CA ASN A 58 -2.17 -5.58 -11.70
C ASN A 58 -3.33 -6.42 -11.17
N LYS A 59 -4.34 -5.75 -10.63
CA LYS A 59 -5.58 -6.43 -10.28
C LYS A 59 -6.47 -6.42 -11.52
N GLU A 60 -6.54 -7.56 -12.21
CA GLU A 60 -7.64 -7.79 -13.15
C GLU A 60 -8.95 -7.61 -12.36
N MET A 61 -9.91 -6.94 -12.99
CA MET A 61 -11.21 -6.65 -12.40
C MET A 61 -11.95 -7.96 -12.13
N ASP A 62 -11.79 -8.52 -10.94
CA ASP A 62 -12.74 -9.48 -10.41
C ASP A 62 -14.06 -8.72 -10.19
N GLY A 63 -14.99 -8.96 -11.11
CA GLY A 63 -16.31 -8.36 -11.13
C GLY A 63 -17.15 -8.82 -9.93
N GLU A 64 -18.05 -7.94 -9.52
CA GLU A 64 -19.30 -8.39 -8.93
C GLU A 64 -20.38 -8.08 -9.96
N VAL A 65 -20.87 -9.14 -10.59
CA VAL A 65 -22.20 -9.22 -11.20
C VAL A 65 -23.16 -9.49 -10.05
N VAL A 66 -24.11 -8.59 -9.81
CA VAL A 66 -25.48 -8.93 -9.39
C VAL A 66 -26.42 -7.99 -10.13
#